data_AF-A0A939UW63-F1
#
_entry.id   AF-A0A939UW63-F1
#
_cell.length_a   1.000
_cell.length_b   1.000
_cell.length_c   1.000
_cell.angle_alpha   90.00
_cell.angle_beta   90.00
_cell.angle_gamma   90.00
#
_symmetry.space_group_name_H-M   'P 1'
#
loop_
_entity.id
_entity.type
_entity.pdbx_description
1 polymer ?
#
loop_
_entity_poly.entity_id
_entity_poly.type
_entity_poly.pdbx_seq_one_letter_code
_entity_poly.pdbx_strand_id
1 'polypeptide(L)'
;MKKLIAVIITFAFLLSLAACAAGGTVKPTDAPTAEPTAAPETTAEPEEPTEEPTEEPAEQNTPVPEGLVGVEDYFVVLEKNKAVNVDLNFDGQEETVILSEGALEYGEFESMLTVTFGGSNASVFSYKVNYSYGVTAWIMDCDPTDSKLDVVLSYCQDSDDWTSAAFRVNNEANGMDTFEDYCGIIIPDGYAYSSEEGFPIFTRTDILGTTDVNAYYTVTEEGFKLVSPYYTYPVYDDGWRDLELVRELELELVDENCEPTGEKITVPVGGIVTPYATDLESWVCVKLEDGRIGRAEVSFPTDELEWGIYINGVSQDEYAQIPYAD
;
A
#
# COMPACT_ATOMS: atom_id res chain seq x y z
N MET A 1 10.62 0.68 43.31
CA MET A 1 11.38 0.98 42.07
C MET A 1 10.84 2.16 41.26
N LYS A 2 9.51 2.42 41.23
CA LYS A 2 8.94 3.54 40.43
C LYS A 2 9.27 4.96 40.94
N LYS A 3 9.63 5.14 42.23
CA LYS A 3 9.99 6.46 42.79
C LYS A 3 11.47 6.84 42.62
N LEU A 4 12.33 5.90 42.20
CA LEU A 4 13.75 6.19 41.97
C LEU A 4 14.01 6.69 40.54
N ILE A 5 13.18 6.26 39.58
CA ILE A 5 13.32 6.61 38.15
C ILE A 5 12.94 8.08 37.90
N ALA A 6 11.90 8.59 38.57
CA ALA A 6 11.48 9.98 38.40
C ALA A 6 12.52 11.00 38.87
N VAL A 7 13.33 10.69 39.89
CA VAL A 7 14.38 11.59 40.42
C VAL A 7 15.60 11.64 39.48
N ILE A 8 15.88 10.56 38.75
CA ILE A 8 17.02 10.50 37.82
C ILE A 8 16.73 11.29 36.54
N ILE A 9 15.49 11.24 36.04
CA ILE A 9 15.09 11.96 34.82
C ILE A 9 15.05 13.49 35.06
N THR A 10 14.63 13.95 36.23
CA THR A 10 14.65 15.39 36.55
C THR A 10 16.07 15.93 36.76
N PHE A 11 17.03 15.10 37.18
CA PHE A 11 18.43 15.53 37.34
C PHE A 11 19.19 15.61 36.00
N ALA A 12 18.82 14.80 35.00
CA ALA A 12 19.43 14.81 33.67
C ALA A 12 19.09 16.07 32.85
N PHE A 13 17.89 16.65 33.03
CA PHE A 13 17.47 17.86 32.33
C PHE A 13 18.09 19.16 32.86
N LEU A 14 18.64 19.16 34.08
CA LEU A 14 19.25 20.35 34.69
C LEU A 14 20.76 20.50 34.38
N LEU A 15 21.38 19.51 33.74
CA LEU A 15 22.82 19.51 33.43
C LEU A 15 23.17 19.98 32.00
N SER A 16 22.19 20.23 31.14
CA SER A 16 22.40 20.62 29.73
C SER A 16 22.46 22.13 29.46
N LEU A 17 22.31 22.99 30.48
CA LEU A 17 22.21 24.45 30.31
C LEU A 17 23.43 25.26 30.79
N ALA A 18 24.59 24.61 30.97
CA ALA A 18 25.81 25.29 31.42
C ALA A 18 27.06 24.91 30.60
N ALA A 19 27.02 25.08 29.28
CA ALA A 19 28.23 25.09 28.46
C ALA A 19 27.99 25.84 27.15
N CYS A 20 28.20 27.15 27.15
CA CYS A 20 28.78 27.94 26.04
C CYS A 20 28.68 29.44 26.36
N ALA A 21 29.59 29.92 27.21
CA ALA A 21 29.93 31.34 27.24
C ALA A 21 31.39 31.47 27.70
N ALA A 22 32.31 31.72 26.76
CA ALA A 22 33.33 32.77 26.86
C ALA A 22 34.45 32.58 25.82
N GLY A 23 34.68 33.65 25.03
CA GLY A 23 36.04 34.11 24.75
C GLY A 23 36.41 34.21 23.28
N GLY A 24 36.51 35.44 22.76
CA GLY A 24 37.33 35.70 21.58
C GLY A 24 36.95 36.88 20.68
N THR A 25 36.90 38.11 21.20
CA THR A 25 36.95 39.34 20.40
C THR A 25 38.27 39.47 19.64
N VAL A 26 38.23 39.66 18.32
CA VAL A 26 39.28 40.32 17.53
C VAL A 26 38.62 41.37 16.62
N LYS A 27 39.11 42.61 16.71
CA LYS A 27 38.68 43.79 15.95
C LYS A 27 39.28 43.82 14.54
N PRO A 28 38.72 44.64 13.62
CA PRO A 28 39.07 44.63 12.20
C PRO A 28 40.31 45.48 11.90
N THR A 29 41.12 45.04 10.93
CA THR A 29 42.26 45.81 10.39
C THR A 29 42.28 45.74 8.86
N ASP A 30 42.05 46.91 8.27
CA ASP A 30 42.52 47.50 7.02
C ASP A 30 42.90 46.61 5.81
N ALA A 31 42.21 46.90 4.69
CA ALA A 31 42.72 46.73 3.33
C ALA A 31 43.97 47.62 3.10
N PRO A 32 44.90 47.28 2.19
CA PRO A 32 44.64 47.65 0.78
C PRO A 32 45.35 46.80 -0.30
N THR A 33 44.97 47.14 -1.54
CA THR A 33 45.78 47.14 -2.78
C THR A 33 45.74 45.89 -3.66
N ALA A 34 45.11 46.11 -4.82
CA ALA A 34 45.09 45.27 -6.00
C ALA A 34 46.44 45.26 -6.74
N GLU A 35 46.76 44.16 -7.43
CA GLU A 35 47.52 44.10 -8.68
C GLU A 35 47.29 42.73 -9.37
N PRO A 36 47.63 42.54 -10.66
CA PRO A 36 46.66 42.08 -11.67
C PRO A 36 46.82 40.64 -12.18
N THR A 37 45.71 40.14 -12.73
CA THR A 37 45.56 39.34 -13.96
C THR A 37 46.61 38.27 -14.30
N ALA A 38 46.16 37.01 -14.23
CA ALA A 38 46.54 35.97 -15.18
C ALA A 38 45.26 35.28 -15.69
N ALA A 39 45.21 35.05 -17.00
CA ALA A 39 44.07 34.50 -17.73
C ALA A 39 43.72 33.07 -17.28
N PRO A 40 42.43 32.65 -17.30
CA PRO A 40 42.10 31.24 -17.14
C PRO A 40 42.45 30.50 -18.43
N GLU A 41 43.25 29.44 -18.29
CA GLU A 41 43.40 28.40 -19.31
C GLU A 41 42.08 27.65 -19.47
N THR A 42 41.68 27.44 -20.72
CA THR A 42 40.51 26.68 -21.13
C THR A 42 40.63 25.25 -20.60
N THR A 43 39.86 24.92 -19.57
CA THR A 43 39.69 23.55 -19.10
C THR A 43 38.70 22.87 -20.03
N ALA A 44 39.09 21.76 -20.64
CA ALA A 44 38.21 20.93 -21.45
C ALA A 44 37.04 20.42 -20.58
N GLU A 45 35.84 20.45 -21.14
CA GLU A 45 34.65 19.82 -20.55
C GLU A 45 34.95 18.33 -20.28
N PRO A 46 34.55 17.79 -19.11
CA PRO A 46 34.52 16.34 -18.92
C PRO A 46 33.42 15.78 -19.84
N GLU A 47 33.77 14.82 -20.69
CA GLU A 47 32.77 13.98 -21.34
C GLU A 47 31.96 13.27 -20.24
N GLU A 48 30.63 13.48 -20.25
CA GLU A 48 29.72 12.74 -19.38
C GLU A 48 29.84 11.24 -19.69
N PRO A 49 29.97 10.38 -18.67
CA PRO A 49 29.91 8.94 -18.89
C PRO A 49 28.52 8.62 -19.44
N THR A 50 28.48 8.08 -20.66
CA THR A 50 27.31 7.41 -21.19
C THR A 50 27.02 6.24 -20.28
N GLU A 51 25.98 6.35 -19.44
CA GLU A 51 25.47 5.22 -18.68
C GLU A 51 25.02 4.15 -19.66
N GLU A 52 25.65 2.97 -19.60
CA GLU A 52 25.12 1.81 -20.28
C GLU A 52 23.74 1.50 -19.68
N PRO A 53 22.76 1.03 -20.49
CA PRO A 53 21.44 0.71 -19.99
C PRO A 53 21.60 -0.34 -18.88
N THR A 54 21.23 0.03 -17.67
CA THR A 54 21.00 -0.94 -16.61
C THR A 54 19.77 -1.72 -17.07
N GLU A 55 19.96 -2.98 -17.45
CA GLU A 55 18.84 -3.89 -17.69
C GLU A 55 18.01 -3.91 -16.40
N GLU A 56 16.73 -3.52 -16.49
CA GLU A 56 15.76 -3.82 -15.45
C GLU A 56 15.82 -5.32 -15.13
N PRO A 57 15.71 -5.74 -13.87
CA PRO A 57 15.62 -7.15 -13.53
C PRO A 57 14.49 -7.76 -14.35
N ALA A 58 14.81 -8.75 -15.18
CA ALA A 58 13.78 -9.52 -15.86
C ALA A 58 12.87 -10.14 -14.80
N GLU A 59 11.60 -9.77 -14.81
CA GLU A 59 10.54 -10.43 -14.04
C GLU A 59 10.65 -11.93 -14.27
N GLN A 60 11.09 -12.66 -13.24
CA GLN A 60 11.13 -14.12 -13.28
C GLN A 60 9.73 -14.60 -12.93
N ASN A 61 8.95 -14.95 -13.95
CA ASN A 61 7.66 -15.60 -13.78
C ASN A 61 7.79 -16.77 -12.81
N THR A 62 6.93 -16.76 -11.79
CA THR A 62 6.85 -17.77 -10.75
C THR A 62 5.84 -18.85 -11.18
N PRO A 63 6.25 -20.00 -11.74
CA PRO A 63 5.30 -21.00 -12.20
C PRO A 63 4.56 -21.66 -11.03
N VAL A 64 3.22 -21.62 -11.05
CA VAL A 64 2.38 -22.38 -10.11
C VAL A 64 2.60 -23.89 -10.34
N PRO A 65 2.78 -24.71 -9.28
CA PRO A 65 3.07 -26.15 -9.43
C PRO A 65 2.00 -26.93 -10.21
N GLU A 66 2.44 -27.79 -11.13
CA GLU A 66 1.55 -28.69 -11.89
C GLU A 66 0.87 -29.74 -10.99
N GLY A 67 -0.45 -29.91 -11.13
CA GLY A 67 -1.22 -31.00 -10.49
C GLY A 67 -2.19 -30.58 -9.38
N LEU A 68 -2.32 -29.28 -9.12
CA LEU A 68 -3.28 -28.70 -8.18
C LEU A 68 -4.59 -28.34 -8.91
N VAL A 69 -5.75 -28.41 -8.25
CA VAL A 69 -7.02 -28.00 -8.87
C VAL A 69 -6.98 -26.47 -9.04
N GLY A 70 -6.99 -25.97 -10.28
CA GLY A 70 -6.88 -24.54 -10.61
C GLY A 70 -5.73 -24.15 -11.54
N VAL A 71 -4.97 -25.10 -12.13
CA VAL A 71 -3.80 -24.80 -13.00
C VAL A 71 -4.12 -23.94 -14.24
N GLU A 72 -5.39 -23.79 -14.64
CA GLU A 72 -5.79 -22.87 -15.71
C GLU A 72 -5.92 -21.42 -15.24
N ASP A 73 -5.87 -21.18 -13.92
CA ASP A 73 -6.29 -19.93 -13.26
C ASP A 73 -5.21 -19.27 -12.38
N TYR A 74 -3.97 -19.77 -12.40
CA TYR A 74 -2.81 -19.18 -11.70
C TYR A 74 -2.93 -19.06 -10.16
N PHE A 75 -3.91 -19.74 -9.56
CA PHE A 75 -4.05 -19.90 -8.12
C PHE A 75 -4.49 -21.33 -7.77
N VAL A 76 -4.35 -21.69 -6.49
CA VAL A 76 -4.78 -22.97 -5.94
C VAL A 76 -5.79 -22.74 -4.84
N VAL A 77 -7.02 -23.24 -5.01
CA VAL A 77 -8.02 -23.18 -3.93
C VAL A 77 -7.69 -24.23 -2.88
N LEU A 78 -7.59 -23.82 -1.62
CA LEU A 78 -7.39 -24.74 -0.50
C LEU A 78 -8.72 -25.40 -0.12
N GLU A 79 -8.85 -26.67 -0.46
CA GLU A 79 -9.95 -27.49 0.04
C GLU A 79 -9.84 -27.69 1.57
N LYS A 80 -10.95 -27.45 2.26
CA LYS A 80 -11.01 -27.57 3.72
C LYS A 80 -10.60 -28.98 4.18
N ASN A 81 -9.76 -29.02 5.21
CA ASN A 81 -9.20 -30.21 5.84
C ASN A 81 -8.35 -31.10 4.90
N LYS A 82 -7.90 -30.57 3.76
CA LYS A 82 -6.91 -31.21 2.89
C LYS A 82 -5.59 -30.47 2.93
N ALA A 83 -4.50 -31.22 2.89
CA ALA A 83 -3.16 -30.68 2.82
C ALA A 83 -2.73 -30.48 1.37
N VAL A 84 -2.09 -29.35 1.12
CA VAL A 84 -1.39 -29.04 -0.12
C VAL A 84 0.09 -28.90 0.22
N ASN A 85 0.95 -29.62 -0.50
CA ASN A 85 2.40 -29.42 -0.41
C ASN A 85 2.82 -28.55 -1.60
N VAL A 86 3.53 -27.47 -1.30
CA VAL A 86 3.96 -26.48 -2.29
C VAL A 86 5.24 -25.83 -1.77
N ASP A 87 6.20 -25.63 -2.66
CA ASP A 87 7.39 -24.82 -2.39
C ASP A 87 6.99 -23.35 -2.55
N LEU A 88 6.70 -22.65 -1.43
CA LEU A 88 6.15 -21.30 -1.47
C LEU A 88 7.22 -20.25 -1.77
N ASN A 89 8.49 -20.54 -1.52
CA ASN A 89 9.61 -19.60 -1.68
C ASN A 89 10.65 -20.05 -2.73
N PHE A 90 10.35 -21.14 -3.45
CA PHE A 90 11.18 -21.73 -4.51
C PHE A 90 12.58 -22.13 -4.04
N ASP A 91 12.73 -22.52 -2.77
CA ASP A 91 14.00 -22.95 -2.19
C ASP A 91 14.31 -24.44 -2.42
N GLY A 92 13.38 -25.18 -3.03
CA GLY A 92 13.43 -26.60 -3.30
C GLY A 92 12.92 -27.48 -2.15
N GLN A 93 12.38 -26.90 -1.08
CA GLN A 93 11.64 -27.59 -0.02
C GLN A 93 10.16 -27.24 -0.12
N GLU A 94 9.28 -28.21 0.12
CA GLU A 94 7.84 -27.97 0.15
C GLU A 94 7.39 -27.60 1.58
N GLU A 95 6.54 -26.58 1.67
CA GLU A 95 5.67 -26.30 2.80
C GLU A 95 4.36 -27.08 2.69
N THR A 96 3.86 -27.55 3.82
CA THR A 96 2.50 -28.12 3.91
C THR A 96 1.52 -27.06 4.37
N VAL A 97 0.57 -26.70 3.51
CA VAL A 97 -0.50 -25.74 3.77
C VAL A 97 -1.83 -26.48 4.01
N ILE A 98 -2.54 -26.13 5.09
CA ILE A 98 -3.83 -26.72 5.45
C ILE A 98 -4.78 -25.62 5.92
N LEU A 99 -5.95 -25.50 5.27
CA LEU A 99 -7.10 -24.81 5.84
C LEU A 99 -7.96 -25.83 6.60
N SER A 100 -7.94 -25.79 7.92
CA SER A 100 -8.78 -26.65 8.77
C SER A 100 -10.07 -25.94 9.14
N GLU A 101 -11.16 -26.68 9.26
CA GLU A 101 -12.44 -26.15 9.72
C GLU A 101 -13.13 -27.13 10.68
N GLY A 102 -13.48 -26.64 11.86
CA GLY A 102 -14.27 -27.33 12.86
C GLY A 102 -15.64 -26.68 13.02
N ALA A 103 -16.71 -27.45 12.82
CA ALA A 103 -18.07 -26.95 13.00
C ALA A 103 -18.38 -26.66 14.48
N LEU A 104 -19.01 -25.51 14.72
CA LEU A 104 -19.58 -25.10 16.01
C LEU A 104 -21.12 -25.19 15.96
N GLU A 105 -21.78 -24.75 17.03
CA GLU A 105 -23.24 -24.60 17.05
C GLU A 105 -23.68 -23.44 16.12
N TYR A 106 -24.97 -23.40 15.76
CA TYR A 106 -25.59 -22.32 14.97
C TYR A 106 -25.02 -22.04 13.56
N GLY A 107 -24.22 -22.95 13.00
CA GLY A 107 -23.65 -22.79 11.66
C GLY A 107 -22.37 -21.95 11.63
N GLU A 108 -21.78 -21.72 12.80
CA GLU A 108 -20.46 -21.11 12.97
C GLU A 108 -19.35 -22.15 12.82
N PHE A 109 -18.13 -21.69 12.56
CA PHE A 109 -16.95 -22.53 12.46
C PHE A 109 -15.77 -21.94 13.24
N GLU A 110 -14.90 -22.81 13.76
CA GLU A 110 -13.52 -22.45 14.05
C GLU A 110 -12.66 -22.87 12.86
N SER A 111 -12.07 -21.89 12.18
CA SER A 111 -11.21 -22.14 11.04
C SER A 111 -9.76 -21.86 11.44
N MET A 112 -8.83 -22.62 10.87
CA MET A 112 -7.41 -22.42 11.11
C MET A 112 -6.63 -22.64 9.83
N LEU A 113 -5.91 -21.61 9.40
CA LEU A 113 -4.86 -21.77 8.40
C LEU A 113 -3.58 -22.23 9.10
N THR A 114 -2.95 -23.28 8.59
CA THR A 114 -1.68 -23.80 9.10
C THR A 114 -0.70 -23.95 7.95
N VAL A 115 0.52 -23.44 8.13
CA VAL A 115 1.66 -23.67 7.23
C VAL A 115 2.76 -24.35 8.04
N THR A 116 3.20 -25.52 7.57
CA THR A 116 4.28 -26.28 8.18
C THR A 116 5.50 -26.22 7.28
N PHE A 117 6.61 -25.70 7.80
CA PHE A 117 7.86 -25.55 7.06
C PHE A 117 8.68 -26.85 7.15
N GLY A 118 9.11 -27.34 5.98
CA GLY A 118 9.97 -28.51 5.87
C GLY A 118 11.40 -28.27 6.38
N GLY A 119 12.20 -29.34 6.48
CA GLY A 119 13.64 -29.24 6.76
C GLY A 119 14.07 -29.49 8.21
N SER A 120 15.33 -29.16 8.52
CA SER A 120 16.02 -29.51 9.77
C SER A 120 15.56 -28.71 11.00
N ASN A 121 14.85 -27.60 10.79
CA ASN A 121 14.25 -26.75 11.83
C ASN A 121 12.76 -26.53 11.53
N ALA A 122 11.99 -27.62 11.58
CA ALA A 122 10.54 -27.56 11.35
C ALA A 122 9.87 -26.56 12.30
N SER A 123 9.17 -25.60 11.72
CA SER A 123 8.35 -24.61 12.40
C SER A 123 6.92 -24.67 11.85
N VAL A 124 5.99 -24.05 12.58
CA VAL A 124 4.58 -24.02 12.20
C VAL A 124 4.07 -22.61 12.36
N PHE A 125 3.50 -22.06 11.29
CA PHE A 125 2.66 -20.88 11.33
C PHE A 125 1.20 -21.31 11.48
N SER A 126 0.42 -20.57 12.26
CA SER A 126 -1.02 -20.81 12.37
C SER A 126 -1.79 -19.51 12.58
N TYR A 127 -2.86 -19.36 11.82
CA TYR A 127 -3.79 -18.24 11.91
C TYR A 127 -5.20 -18.78 12.20
N LYS A 128 -5.75 -18.42 13.36
CA LYS A 128 -7.07 -18.89 13.80
C LYS A 128 -8.14 -17.82 13.56
N VAL A 129 -9.22 -18.22 12.90
CA VAL A 129 -10.46 -17.44 12.79
C VAL A 129 -11.50 -18.07 13.71
N ASN A 130 -12.04 -17.28 14.64
CA ASN A 130 -13.07 -17.75 15.56
C ASN A 130 -14.46 -17.30 15.07
N TYR A 131 -15.47 -18.15 15.26
CA TYR A 131 -16.87 -17.81 14.94
C TYR A 131 -17.06 -17.34 13.49
N SER A 132 -16.41 -18.02 12.54
CA SER A 132 -16.58 -17.70 11.12
C SER A 132 -17.87 -18.29 10.57
N TYR A 133 -18.52 -17.57 9.65
CA TYR A 133 -19.68 -18.07 8.89
C TYR A 133 -19.31 -18.44 7.45
N GLY A 134 -18.09 -18.07 7.03
CA GLY A 134 -17.50 -18.34 5.74
C GLY A 134 -15.99 -18.21 5.84
N VAL A 135 -15.28 -19.16 5.22
CA VAL A 135 -13.82 -19.13 5.09
C VAL A 135 -13.43 -19.78 3.78
N THR A 136 -12.54 -19.13 3.06
CA THR A 136 -11.89 -19.66 1.86
C THR A 136 -10.42 -19.25 1.89
N ALA A 137 -9.56 -20.09 1.34
CA ALA A 137 -8.15 -19.74 1.21
C ALA A 137 -7.60 -20.20 -0.13
N TRP A 138 -6.55 -19.52 -0.58
CA TRP A 138 -5.89 -19.77 -1.84
C TRP A 138 -4.37 -19.67 -1.69
N ILE A 139 -3.64 -20.30 -2.62
CA ILE A 139 -2.22 -20.05 -2.85
C ILE A 139 -2.09 -19.36 -4.21
N MET A 140 -1.40 -18.22 -4.26
CA MET A 140 -1.29 -17.36 -5.44
C MET A 140 -0.09 -16.42 -5.31
N ASP A 141 0.42 -15.85 -6.40
CA ASP A 141 1.48 -14.84 -6.37
C ASP A 141 0.87 -13.44 -6.30
N CYS A 142 0.86 -12.81 -5.11
CA CYS A 142 0.33 -11.46 -4.93
C CYS A 142 1.36 -10.35 -5.23
N ASP A 143 2.64 -10.69 -5.40
CA ASP A 143 3.71 -9.74 -5.73
C ASP A 143 4.73 -10.45 -6.65
N PRO A 144 4.55 -10.33 -7.96
CA PRO A 144 5.38 -11.07 -8.90
C PRO A 144 6.85 -10.62 -8.92
N THR A 145 7.19 -9.55 -8.18
CA THR A 145 8.55 -9.02 -8.13
C THR A 145 9.48 -9.75 -7.17
N ASP A 146 8.93 -10.60 -6.28
CA ASP A 146 9.71 -11.21 -5.20
C ASP A 146 9.92 -12.73 -5.33
N SER A 147 9.36 -13.33 -6.37
CA SER A 147 9.42 -14.77 -6.67
C SER A 147 8.97 -15.65 -5.50
N LYS A 148 7.84 -15.33 -4.88
CA LYS A 148 7.20 -16.16 -3.86
C LYS A 148 5.71 -16.33 -4.12
N LEU A 149 5.15 -17.39 -3.55
CA LEU A 149 3.71 -17.59 -3.44
C LEU A 149 3.22 -17.16 -2.06
N ASP A 150 2.05 -16.55 -2.05
CA ASP A 150 1.32 -16.13 -0.87
C ASP A 150 0.17 -17.07 -0.57
N VAL A 151 -0.13 -17.20 0.72
CA VAL A 151 -1.35 -17.86 1.18
C VAL A 151 -2.36 -16.79 1.55
N VAL A 152 -3.41 -16.68 0.75
CA VAL A 152 -4.49 -15.72 0.95
C VAL A 152 -5.64 -16.39 1.68
N LEU A 153 -6.11 -15.79 2.76
CA LEU A 153 -7.24 -16.23 3.55
C LEU A 153 -8.33 -15.15 3.53
N SER A 154 -9.54 -15.51 3.11
CA SER A 154 -10.72 -14.65 3.17
C SER A 154 -11.78 -15.28 4.07
N TYR A 155 -12.36 -14.49 4.97
CA TYR A 155 -13.31 -14.98 5.97
C TYR A 155 -14.28 -13.88 6.41
N CYS A 156 -15.45 -14.29 6.88
CA CYS A 156 -16.38 -13.40 7.59
C CYS A 156 -16.52 -13.82 9.05
N GLN A 157 -16.46 -12.84 9.96
CA GLN A 157 -16.53 -13.00 11.41
C GLN A 157 -17.35 -11.84 12.01
N ASP A 158 -18.18 -12.13 13.02
CA ASP A 158 -18.90 -11.20 13.93
C ASP A 158 -19.81 -10.10 13.32
N SER A 159 -19.57 -9.58 12.12
CA SER A 159 -20.31 -8.43 11.53
C SER A 159 -20.86 -8.66 10.12
N ASP A 160 -20.87 -9.90 9.62
CA ASP A 160 -21.16 -10.25 8.20
C ASP A 160 -20.19 -9.63 7.18
N ASP A 161 -19.22 -8.82 7.62
CA ASP A 161 -18.19 -8.25 6.77
C ASP A 161 -17.14 -9.31 6.42
N TRP A 162 -16.72 -9.30 5.15
CA TRP A 162 -15.62 -10.13 4.68
C TRP A 162 -14.29 -9.41 4.91
N THR A 163 -13.35 -10.12 5.51
CA THR A 163 -11.96 -9.70 5.70
C THR A 163 -11.06 -10.65 4.93
N SER A 164 -9.94 -10.14 4.43
CA SER A 164 -8.88 -10.97 3.86
C SER A 164 -7.51 -10.63 4.44
N ALA A 165 -6.64 -11.63 4.48
CA ALA A 165 -5.24 -11.50 4.85
C ALA A 165 -4.39 -12.33 3.87
N ALA A 166 -3.26 -11.77 3.44
CA ALA A 166 -2.25 -12.50 2.67
C ALA A 166 -1.02 -12.75 3.57
N PHE A 167 -0.49 -13.96 3.48
CA PHE A 167 0.65 -14.40 4.25
C PHE A 167 1.77 -14.83 3.31
N ARG A 168 2.98 -14.32 3.55
CA ARG A 168 4.17 -14.62 2.76
C ARG A 168 5.25 -15.31 3.56
N VAL A 169 6.02 -16.22 2.96
CA VAL A 169 7.14 -16.87 3.65
C VAL A 169 8.24 -15.87 4.02
N ASN A 170 8.61 -15.90 5.30
CA ASN A 170 9.78 -15.23 5.86
C ASN A 170 10.96 -16.21 5.89
N ASN A 171 11.90 -16.02 4.95
CA ASN A 171 13.08 -16.85 4.78
C ASN A 171 14.07 -16.76 5.97
N GLU A 172 14.03 -15.70 6.78
CA GLU A 172 14.93 -15.54 7.93
C GLU A 172 14.39 -16.22 9.19
N ALA A 173 13.07 -16.21 9.36
CA ALA A 173 12.40 -16.70 10.56
C ALA A 173 11.83 -18.12 10.45
N ASN A 174 11.81 -18.72 9.25
CA ASN A 174 10.99 -19.90 8.94
C ASN A 174 9.55 -19.69 9.43
N GLY A 175 8.94 -18.60 8.98
CA GLY A 175 7.62 -18.15 9.42
C GLY A 175 6.85 -17.51 8.27
N MET A 176 5.70 -16.91 8.58
CA MET A 176 4.96 -16.10 7.62
C MET A 176 4.88 -14.65 8.11
N ASP A 177 5.09 -13.70 7.21
CA ASP A 177 4.80 -12.28 7.42
C ASP A 177 3.40 -11.96 6.84
N THR A 178 2.71 -11.00 7.43
CA THR A 178 1.50 -10.42 6.83
C THR A 178 1.91 -9.45 5.74
N PHE A 179 1.38 -9.63 4.53
CA PHE A 179 1.64 -8.73 3.42
C PHE A 179 0.82 -7.44 3.60
N GLU A 180 1.51 -6.33 3.92
CA GLU A 180 0.89 -5.09 4.39
C GLU A 180 0.09 -4.35 3.29
N ASP A 181 0.40 -4.57 2.01
CA ASP A 181 -0.27 -3.92 0.87
C ASP A 181 -1.55 -4.65 0.40
N TYR A 182 -1.94 -5.74 1.06
CA TYR A 182 -3.11 -6.53 0.67
C TYR A 182 -4.32 -6.23 1.55
N CYS A 183 -5.20 -5.36 1.05
CA CYS A 183 -6.48 -5.10 1.69
C CYS A 183 -7.60 -5.84 0.95
N GLY A 184 -8.37 -6.67 1.68
CA GLY A 184 -9.77 -6.95 1.40
C GLY A 184 -10.16 -7.53 0.04
N ILE A 185 -9.74 -8.76 -0.28
CA ILE A 185 -10.55 -9.59 -1.19
C ILE A 185 -11.92 -9.82 -0.52
N ILE A 186 -13.00 -9.38 -1.15
CA ILE A 186 -14.36 -9.78 -0.78
C ILE A 186 -14.85 -10.74 -1.86
N ILE A 187 -14.81 -12.04 -1.59
CA ILE A 187 -15.41 -13.06 -2.45
C ILE A 187 -16.55 -13.71 -1.65
N PRO A 188 -17.78 -13.17 -1.74
CA PRO A 188 -18.89 -13.62 -0.90
C PRO A 188 -19.35 -15.06 -1.20
N ASP A 189 -18.97 -15.63 -2.35
CA ASP A 189 -19.46 -16.93 -2.82
C ASP A 189 -18.37 -17.93 -3.25
N GLY A 190 -17.16 -17.79 -2.70
CA GLY A 190 -16.15 -18.88 -2.68
C GLY A 190 -15.38 -19.17 -3.97
N TYR A 191 -15.32 -18.27 -4.94
CA TYR A 191 -14.44 -18.43 -6.11
C TYR A 191 -13.77 -17.11 -6.49
N ALA A 192 -12.43 -17.07 -6.47
CA ALA A 192 -11.69 -16.09 -7.27
C ALA A 192 -11.94 -16.49 -8.72
N TYR A 193 -12.68 -15.68 -9.47
CA TYR A 193 -12.87 -15.94 -10.89
C TYR A 193 -11.65 -15.40 -11.64
N SER A 194 -10.88 -16.28 -12.27
CA SER A 194 -9.98 -15.97 -13.38
C SER A 194 -10.79 -15.59 -14.63
N SER A 195 -11.56 -14.51 -14.55
CA SER A 195 -12.15 -13.93 -15.74
C SER A 195 -11.23 -12.84 -16.29
N GLU A 196 -11.24 -12.61 -17.61
CA GLU A 196 -10.61 -11.41 -18.18
C GLU A 196 -11.17 -10.12 -17.55
N GLU A 197 -12.39 -10.17 -17.00
CA GLU A 197 -13.04 -9.07 -16.28
C GLU A 197 -12.46 -8.85 -14.87
N GLY A 198 -11.68 -9.81 -14.34
CA GLY A 198 -11.10 -9.76 -13.01
C GLY A 198 -12.10 -9.89 -11.85
N PHE A 199 -11.64 -9.61 -10.64
CA PHE A 199 -12.43 -9.52 -9.42
C PHE A 199 -12.06 -8.25 -8.63
N PRO A 200 -13.01 -7.62 -7.93
CA PRO A 200 -12.74 -6.40 -7.18
C PRO A 200 -11.99 -6.70 -5.89
N ILE A 201 -10.99 -5.86 -5.59
CA ILE A 201 -10.28 -5.80 -4.32
C ILE A 201 -10.50 -4.41 -3.74
N PHE A 202 -10.82 -4.34 -2.45
CA PHE A 202 -11.04 -3.08 -1.74
C PHE A 202 -9.80 -2.71 -0.93
N THR A 203 -9.23 -1.54 -1.20
CA THR A 203 -8.13 -0.99 -0.40
C THR A 203 -8.54 0.30 0.26
N ARG A 204 -8.02 0.54 1.47
CA ARG A 204 -8.34 1.74 2.23
C ARG A 204 -7.40 2.87 1.81
N THR A 205 -7.96 4.05 1.66
CA THR A 205 -7.21 5.29 1.41
C THR A 205 -7.76 6.42 2.27
N ASP A 206 -6.91 7.42 2.51
CA ASP A 206 -7.29 8.68 3.15
C ASP A 206 -7.33 9.84 2.15
N ILE A 207 -7.09 9.60 0.85
CA ILE A 207 -7.15 10.63 -0.18
C ILE A 207 -8.61 11.13 -0.30
N LEU A 208 -8.83 12.37 0.12
CA LEU A 208 -10.13 13.03 0.30
C LEU A 208 -11.08 12.38 1.32
N GLY A 209 -10.50 11.66 2.28
CA GLY A 209 -11.18 11.11 3.45
C GLY A 209 -11.00 9.61 3.58
N THR A 210 -11.21 9.11 4.80
CA THR A 210 -11.07 7.68 5.08
C THR A 210 -12.18 6.91 4.39
N THR A 211 -11.80 6.12 3.40
CA THR A 211 -12.72 5.30 2.63
C THR A 211 -12.03 4.10 2.03
N ASP A 212 -12.80 3.08 1.70
CA ASP A 212 -12.35 2.03 0.80
C ASP A 212 -12.54 2.50 -0.65
N VAL A 213 -11.56 2.21 -1.50
CA VAL A 213 -11.61 2.29 -2.95
C VAL A 213 -11.45 0.88 -3.51
N ASN A 214 -12.03 0.61 -4.68
CA ASN A 214 -11.92 -0.71 -5.30
C ASN A 214 -11.15 -0.64 -6.62
N ALA A 215 -10.36 -1.67 -6.90
CA ALA A 215 -9.83 -1.91 -8.24
C ALA A 215 -10.06 -3.37 -8.62
N TYR A 216 -10.08 -3.65 -9.92
CA TYR A 216 -10.22 -5.00 -10.43
C TYR A 216 -8.85 -5.61 -10.67
N TYR A 217 -8.69 -6.85 -10.25
CA TYR A 217 -7.48 -7.64 -10.41
C TYR A 217 -7.80 -8.92 -11.15
N THR A 218 -6.82 -9.42 -11.89
CA THR A 218 -6.83 -10.77 -12.44
C THR A 218 -5.56 -11.47 -11.99
N VAL A 219 -5.60 -12.80 -11.89
CA VAL A 219 -4.39 -13.59 -11.65
C VAL A 219 -3.93 -14.12 -13.00
N THR A 220 -2.66 -13.89 -13.33
CA THR A 220 -2.03 -14.29 -14.59
C THR A 220 -0.80 -15.16 -14.32
N GLU A 221 -0.12 -15.61 -15.38
CA GLU A 221 1.17 -16.31 -15.23
C GLU A 221 2.26 -15.43 -14.61
N GLU A 222 2.08 -14.12 -14.69
CA GLU A 222 2.92 -13.08 -14.10
C GLU A 222 2.35 -12.64 -12.73
N GLY A 223 1.50 -13.43 -12.08
CA GLY A 223 0.90 -13.11 -10.78
C GLY A 223 -0.30 -12.15 -10.85
N PHE A 224 -0.57 -11.46 -9.74
CA PHE A 224 -1.66 -10.47 -9.63
C PHE A 224 -1.43 -9.28 -10.55
N LYS A 225 -2.42 -9.00 -11.40
CA LYS A 225 -2.39 -7.89 -12.33
C LYS A 225 -3.60 -7.01 -12.16
N LEU A 226 -3.37 -5.71 -12.02
CA LEU A 226 -4.42 -4.71 -12.04
C LEU A 226 -5.07 -4.68 -13.44
N VAL A 227 -6.37 -4.93 -13.51
CA VAL A 227 -7.17 -4.86 -14.75
C VAL A 227 -7.59 -3.42 -15.03
N SER A 228 -7.94 -2.67 -13.98
CA SER A 228 -8.27 -1.24 -14.07
C SER A 228 -6.99 -0.41 -14.00
N PRO A 229 -6.80 0.68 -14.78
CA PRO A 229 -5.61 1.52 -14.63
C PRO A 229 -5.58 2.34 -13.33
N TYR A 230 -6.65 2.30 -12.52
CA TYR A 230 -6.77 3.05 -11.27
C TYR A 230 -7.81 2.43 -10.32
N TYR A 231 -7.84 2.94 -9.09
CA TYR A 231 -8.84 2.62 -8.07
C TYR A 231 -10.04 3.57 -8.19
N THR A 232 -11.24 3.04 -7.98
CA THR A 232 -12.49 3.80 -8.01
C THR A 232 -13.11 3.92 -6.62
N TYR A 233 -13.73 5.06 -6.34
CA TYR A 233 -14.47 5.24 -5.10
C TYR A 233 -15.85 4.60 -5.22
N PRO A 234 -16.29 3.77 -4.25
CA PRO A 234 -17.62 3.17 -4.27
C PRO A 234 -18.70 4.24 -4.23
N VAL A 235 -19.79 3.98 -4.95
CA VAL A 235 -20.96 4.86 -4.96
C VAL A 235 -21.83 4.51 -3.74
N TYR A 236 -21.96 5.45 -2.81
CA TYR A 236 -22.84 5.29 -1.65
C TYR A 236 -24.16 6.04 -1.86
N ASP A 237 -25.26 5.44 -1.41
CA ASP A 237 -26.61 6.00 -1.52
C ASP A 237 -26.85 7.19 -0.56
N ASP A 238 -25.98 7.42 0.42
CA ASP A 238 -26.20 8.34 1.54
C ASP A 238 -25.38 9.65 1.47
N GLY A 239 -24.61 9.87 0.40
CA GLY A 239 -24.10 11.19 0.03
C GLY A 239 -22.83 11.66 0.76
N TRP A 240 -22.15 10.81 1.54
CA TRP A 240 -20.90 11.17 2.26
C TRP A 240 -19.69 11.51 1.38
N ARG A 241 -19.85 11.54 0.05
CA ARG A 241 -18.76 11.81 -0.88
C ARG A 241 -18.73 13.21 -1.45
N ASP A 242 -19.79 13.99 -1.25
CA ASP A 242 -19.84 15.36 -1.75
C ASP A 242 -19.10 16.28 -0.79
N LEU A 243 -17.99 16.84 -1.26
CA LEU A 243 -17.16 17.77 -0.52
C LEU A 243 -17.47 19.20 -0.97
N GLU A 244 -18.11 19.98 -0.10
CA GLU A 244 -18.26 21.41 -0.30
C GLU A 244 -16.93 22.12 0.01
N LEU A 245 -16.36 22.76 -1.01
CA LEU A 245 -15.05 23.37 -0.91
C LEU A 245 -15.06 24.65 -0.07
N VAL A 246 -14.18 24.75 0.92
CA VAL A 246 -13.92 26.00 1.67
C VAL A 246 -12.74 26.80 1.08
N ARG A 247 -12.07 26.24 0.06
CA ARG A 247 -10.94 26.82 -0.67
C ARG A 247 -11.08 26.55 -2.16
N GLU A 248 -10.60 27.46 -3.00
CA GLU A 248 -10.54 27.22 -4.45
C GLU A 248 -9.66 26.01 -4.78
N LEU A 249 -10.15 25.13 -5.64
CA LEU A 249 -9.44 23.92 -6.08
C LEU A 249 -9.13 24.01 -7.58
N GLU A 250 -7.84 24.02 -7.91
CA GLU A 250 -7.38 23.93 -9.30
C GLU A 250 -7.42 22.47 -9.77
N LEU A 251 -8.01 22.24 -10.94
CA LEU A 251 -8.13 20.92 -11.55
C LEU A 251 -7.73 20.97 -13.02
N GLU A 252 -7.18 19.88 -13.51
CA GLU A 252 -7.09 19.61 -14.94
C GLU A 252 -8.29 18.76 -15.37
N LEU A 253 -9.01 19.16 -16.42
CA LEU A 253 -10.12 18.36 -16.95
C LEU A 253 -9.59 17.08 -17.57
N VAL A 254 -10.29 15.98 -17.32
CA VAL A 254 -9.95 14.65 -17.81
C VAL A 254 -11.15 14.00 -18.52
N ASP A 255 -10.86 12.94 -19.27
CA ASP A 255 -11.91 12.07 -19.81
C ASP A 255 -12.46 11.07 -18.77
N GLU A 256 -13.31 10.14 -19.21
CA GLU A 256 -13.92 9.12 -18.34
C GLU A 256 -12.93 8.14 -17.72
N ASN A 257 -11.72 8.06 -18.29
CA ASN A 257 -10.61 7.22 -17.84
C ASN A 257 -9.55 8.02 -17.07
N CYS A 258 -9.88 9.23 -16.61
CA CYS A 258 -8.94 10.10 -15.89
C CYS A 258 -7.72 10.57 -16.70
N GLU A 259 -7.79 10.50 -18.04
CA GLU A 259 -6.71 10.98 -18.90
C GLU A 259 -6.77 12.50 -19.12
N PRO A 260 -5.66 13.24 -18.93
CA PRO A 260 -5.60 14.69 -19.07
C PRO A 260 -5.99 15.22 -20.46
N THR A 261 -6.88 16.22 -20.49
CA THR A 261 -7.25 16.94 -21.72
C THR A 261 -6.34 18.14 -22.03
N GLY A 262 -5.54 18.58 -21.05
CA GLY A 262 -4.75 19.81 -21.11
C GLY A 262 -5.52 21.08 -20.71
N GLU A 263 -6.84 21.01 -20.51
CA GLU A 263 -7.65 22.14 -20.05
C GLU A 263 -7.62 22.25 -18.52
N LYS A 264 -7.33 23.45 -17.98
CA LYS A 264 -7.35 23.71 -16.54
C LYS A 264 -8.55 24.55 -16.14
N ILE A 265 -9.12 24.23 -14.99
CA ILE A 265 -10.22 24.97 -14.37
C ILE A 265 -9.93 25.24 -12.89
N THR A 266 -10.67 26.18 -12.32
CA THR A 266 -10.67 26.44 -10.88
C THR A 266 -12.09 26.31 -10.37
N VAL A 267 -12.32 25.39 -9.43
CA VAL A 267 -13.59 25.26 -8.72
C VAL A 267 -13.59 26.29 -7.59
N PRO A 268 -14.58 27.20 -7.52
CA PRO A 268 -14.60 28.24 -6.50
C PRO A 268 -14.99 27.67 -5.12
N VAL A 269 -14.75 28.46 -4.08
CA VAL A 269 -15.32 28.22 -2.73
C VAL A 269 -16.83 28.05 -2.80
N GLY A 270 -17.35 27.05 -2.09
CA GLY A 270 -18.74 26.62 -2.10
C GLY A 270 -19.11 25.67 -3.25
N GLY A 271 -18.18 25.39 -4.17
CA GLY A 271 -18.35 24.36 -5.19
C GLY A 271 -18.32 22.96 -4.57
N ILE A 272 -19.07 22.03 -5.16
CA ILE A 272 -19.12 20.64 -4.71
C ILE A 272 -18.27 19.77 -5.63
N VAL A 273 -17.45 18.91 -5.02
CA VAL A 273 -16.67 17.89 -5.73
C VAL A 273 -16.88 16.52 -5.09
N THR A 274 -16.92 15.47 -5.90
CA THR A 274 -17.13 14.09 -5.44
C THR A 274 -15.92 13.24 -5.85
N PRO A 275 -15.14 12.65 -4.92
CA PRO A 275 -14.06 11.72 -5.26
C PRO A 275 -14.56 10.58 -6.17
N TYR A 276 -13.80 10.28 -7.22
CA TYR A 276 -14.20 9.36 -8.28
C TYR A 276 -13.17 8.26 -8.52
N ALA A 277 -11.90 8.62 -8.67
CA ALA A 277 -10.81 7.67 -8.91
C ALA A 277 -9.47 8.20 -8.42
N THR A 278 -8.49 7.33 -8.20
CA THR A 278 -7.12 7.68 -7.78
C THR A 278 -6.16 6.54 -8.16
N ASP A 279 -4.89 6.87 -8.38
CA ASP A 279 -3.80 5.88 -8.49
C ASP A 279 -3.17 5.53 -7.13
N LEU A 280 -3.63 6.17 -6.04
CA LEU A 280 -3.07 6.11 -4.69
C LEU A 280 -1.66 6.68 -4.52
N GLU A 281 -1.08 7.27 -5.58
CA GLU A 281 0.31 7.70 -5.59
C GLU A 281 0.44 9.19 -5.91
N SER A 282 -0.18 9.64 -6.99
CA SER A 282 0.15 10.92 -7.61
C SER A 282 -1.06 11.76 -8.01
N TRP A 283 -2.27 11.20 -8.05
CA TRP A 283 -3.45 11.98 -8.42
C TRP A 283 -4.76 11.47 -7.82
N VAL A 284 -5.75 12.38 -7.82
CA VAL A 284 -7.15 12.08 -7.54
C VAL A 284 -8.06 12.77 -8.56
N CYS A 285 -9.00 12.01 -9.10
CA CYS A 285 -10.09 12.51 -9.92
C CYS A 285 -11.32 12.77 -9.07
N VAL A 286 -11.97 13.91 -9.32
CA VAL A 286 -13.24 14.29 -8.73
C VAL A 286 -14.27 14.61 -9.82
N LYS A 287 -15.53 14.27 -9.57
CA LYS A 287 -16.67 14.69 -10.39
C LYS A 287 -17.17 16.05 -9.92
N LEU A 288 -17.52 16.90 -10.87
CA LEU A 288 -18.15 18.20 -10.65
C LEU A 288 -19.67 18.08 -10.78
N GLU A 289 -20.41 19.05 -10.23
CA GLU A 289 -21.88 19.09 -10.32
C GLU A 289 -22.41 19.12 -11.77
N ASP A 290 -21.64 19.64 -12.72
CA ASP A 290 -22.00 19.68 -14.14
C ASP A 290 -21.68 18.38 -14.90
N GLY A 291 -21.17 17.37 -14.20
CA GLY A 291 -20.85 16.04 -14.73
C GLY A 291 -19.46 15.92 -15.35
N ARG A 292 -18.67 17.00 -15.44
CA ARG A 292 -17.26 16.92 -15.85
C ARG A 292 -16.41 16.28 -14.75
N ILE A 293 -15.27 15.74 -15.15
CA ILE A 293 -14.28 15.14 -14.24
C ILE A 293 -13.03 16.03 -14.26
N GLY A 294 -12.51 16.34 -13.09
CA GLY A 294 -11.25 17.06 -12.93
C GLY A 294 -10.26 16.25 -12.09
N ARG A 295 -8.98 16.36 -12.40
CA ARG A 295 -7.88 15.70 -11.70
C ARG A 295 -7.04 16.73 -10.94
N ALA A 296 -6.69 16.41 -9.70
CA ALA A 296 -5.74 17.13 -8.88
C ALA A 296 -4.49 16.28 -8.65
N GLU A 297 -3.35 16.94 -8.44
CA GLU A 297 -2.11 16.28 -8.03
C GLU A 297 -2.20 15.90 -6.54
N VAL A 298 -1.75 14.69 -6.22
CA VAL A 298 -1.62 14.17 -4.85
C VAL A 298 -0.14 14.02 -4.55
N SER A 299 0.25 14.37 -3.33
CA SER A 299 1.60 14.09 -2.84
C SER A 299 1.57 13.73 -1.36
N PHE A 300 2.54 12.90 -0.97
CA PHE A 300 2.73 12.44 0.40
C PHE A 300 4.02 13.02 1.00
N PRO A 301 4.09 13.20 2.33
CA PRO A 301 5.32 13.56 3.01
C PRO A 301 6.43 12.56 2.71
N THR A 302 7.65 13.06 2.50
CA THR A 302 8.84 12.20 2.32
C THR A 302 9.48 11.80 3.66
N ASP A 303 9.09 12.44 4.76
CA ASP A 303 9.53 12.11 6.12
C ASP A 303 8.48 11.21 6.77
N GLU A 304 8.87 10.01 7.20
CA GLU A 304 8.01 9.03 7.88
C GLU A 304 7.36 9.56 9.18
N LEU A 305 7.91 10.64 9.74
CA LEU A 305 7.34 11.30 10.93
C LEU A 305 6.32 12.38 10.60
N GLU A 306 6.25 12.82 9.35
CA GLU A 306 5.24 13.76 8.88
C GLU A 306 4.01 13.00 8.38
N TRP A 307 2.84 13.46 8.82
CA TRP A 307 1.55 12.88 8.46
C TRP A 307 0.76 13.88 7.63
N GLY A 308 0.02 13.38 6.65
CA GLY A 308 -0.92 14.19 5.87
C GLY A 308 -0.88 13.86 4.39
N ILE A 309 -1.93 14.26 3.68
CA ILE A 309 -2.03 14.13 2.22
C ILE A 309 -2.21 15.53 1.67
N TYR A 310 -1.48 15.86 0.62
CA TYR A 310 -1.51 17.17 0.00
C TYR A 310 -2.13 17.08 -1.39
N ILE A 311 -3.10 17.97 -1.65
CA ILE A 311 -3.71 18.18 -2.95
C ILE A 311 -3.14 19.47 -3.53
N ASN A 312 -2.46 19.38 -4.68
CA ASN A 312 -1.73 20.49 -5.30
C ASN A 312 -0.81 21.23 -4.30
N GLY A 313 -0.11 20.48 -3.43
CA GLY A 313 0.81 21.01 -2.42
C GLY A 313 0.15 21.68 -1.20
N VAL A 314 -1.17 21.61 -1.06
CA VAL A 314 -1.93 22.12 0.10
C VAL A 314 -2.55 20.95 0.84
N SER A 315 -2.53 20.96 2.18
CA SER A 315 -3.15 19.87 2.96
C SER A 315 -4.61 19.68 2.54
N GLN A 316 -5.03 18.43 2.33
CA GLN A 316 -6.40 18.12 1.94
C GLN A 316 -7.45 18.67 2.92
N ASP A 317 -7.08 18.75 4.21
CA ASP A 317 -7.95 19.27 5.28
C ASP A 317 -8.25 20.77 5.14
N GLU A 318 -7.49 21.50 4.31
CA GLU A 318 -7.77 22.89 3.99
C GLU A 318 -8.82 23.07 2.87
N TYR A 319 -9.16 22.01 2.13
CA TYR A 319 -10.09 22.10 1.01
C TYR A 319 -11.54 21.91 1.41
N ALA A 320 -11.83 21.01 2.34
CA ALA A 320 -13.18 20.71 2.81
C ALA A 320 -13.17 20.08 4.20
N GLN A 321 -14.34 19.90 4.82
CA GLN A 321 -14.45 19.02 5.97
C GLN A 321 -14.31 17.58 5.50
N ILE A 322 -13.13 17.00 5.72
CA ILE A 322 -12.81 15.64 5.29
C ILE A 322 -13.35 14.63 6.33
N PRO A 323 -14.14 13.62 5.92
CA PRO A 323 -14.56 12.56 6.81
C PRO A 323 -13.39 11.62 7.09
N TYR A 324 -13.03 11.44 8.36
CA TYR A 324 -12.11 10.40 8.80
C TYR A 324 -12.88 9.40 9.68
N ALA A 325 -12.57 8.11 9.56
CA ALA A 325 -13.12 7.13 10.47
C ALA A 325 -12.43 7.27 11.83
N ASP A 326 -13.21 7.50 12.89
CA ASP A 326 -12.75 7.47 14.28
C ASP A 326 -12.25 6.08 14.71
#